data_AF-A0A7K2KIN8-F1
#
_entry.id   AF-A0A7K2KIN8-F1
#
_cell.length_a   1.000
_cell.length_b   1.000
_cell.length_c   1.000
_cell.angle_alpha   90.00
_cell.angle_beta   90.00
_cell.angle_gamma   90.00
#
_symmetry.space_group_name_H-M   'P 1'
#
loop_
_entity.id
_entity.type
_entity.pdbx_description
1 polymer ?
#
loop_
_entity_poly.entity_id
_entity_poly.type
_entity_poly.pdbx_seq_one_letter_code
_entity_poly.pdbx_strand_id
1 'polypeptide(L)'
;AALRTLMEWKSAQYRRTGRGDRFAQEWISTLVRRLHALRTPGCSGVLSVLYVADRPIAAHFGLRSETVLSCWFPAYDPAFATYSPGLVLHLRMAEAAAAAGIALLDLGRGAAEYKDSLKTGELTVYEGAVVRPGVRGALHWLRREPPLRVHRFVRSRPALAARGRAALNGVARLRGRR
;
A
#
# COMPACT_ATOMS: atom_id res chain seq x y z
N ALA A 1 2.70 8.24 18.47
CA ALA A 1 1.80 7.10 18.74
C ALA A 1 1.10 6.59 17.47
N ALA A 2 0.38 7.43 16.73
CA ALA A 2 -0.45 7.00 15.59
C ALA A 2 0.27 6.27 14.45
N LEU A 3 1.52 6.64 14.09
CA LEU A 3 2.28 5.91 13.06
C LEU A 3 2.48 4.43 13.44
N ARG A 4 2.79 4.16 14.71
CA ARG A 4 2.97 2.79 15.21
C ARG A 4 1.65 2.01 15.09
N THR A 5 0.53 2.62 15.51
CA THR A 5 -0.81 2.03 15.38
C THR A 5 -1.15 1.68 13.94
N LEU A 6 -0.85 2.58 12.99
CA LEU A 6 -0.99 2.31 11.56
C LEU A 6 -0.18 1.08 11.11
N MET A 7 1.10 1.03 11.50
CA MET A 7 1.98 -0.08 11.14
C MET A 7 1.45 -1.40 11.71
N GLU A 8 0.97 -1.40 12.95
CA GLU A 8 0.35 -2.56 13.61
C GLU A 8 -0.92 -3.04 12.89
N TRP A 9 -1.86 -2.14 12.58
CA TRP A 9 -3.07 -2.49 11.84
C TRP A 9 -2.74 -3.03 10.45
N LYS A 10 -1.79 -2.41 9.75
CA LYS A 10 -1.39 -2.85 8.41
C LYS A 10 -0.68 -4.20 8.43
N SER A 11 0.20 -4.41 9.40
CA SER A 11 0.90 -5.65 9.68
C SER A 11 -0.11 -6.78 9.98
N ALA A 12 -1.10 -6.52 10.84
CA ALA A 12 -2.19 -7.45 11.10
C ALA A 12 -3.03 -7.75 9.83
N GLN A 13 -3.32 -6.73 9.01
CA GLN A 13 -4.01 -6.91 7.73
C GLN A 13 -3.22 -7.82 6.77
N TYR A 14 -1.89 -7.64 6.66
CA TYR A 14 -1.06 -8.49 5.81
C TYR A 14 -1.13 -9.94 6.26
N ARG A 15 -0.97 -10.21 7.56
CA ARG A 15 -1.07 -11.56 8.12
C ARG A 15 -2.44 -12.20 7.85
N ARG A 16 -3.55 -11.49 8.10
CA ARG A 16 -4.91 -12.01 7.85
C ARG A 16 -5.18 -12.30 6.37
N THR A 17 -4.56 -11.56 5.46
CA THR A 17 -4.76 -11.71 4.01
C THR A 17 -3.70 -12.59 3.34
N GLY A 18 -2.84 -13.24 4.12
CA GLY A 18 -1.77 -14.12 3.61
C GLY A 18 -0.67 -13.40 2.85
N ARG A 19 -0.62 -12.06 2.94
CA ARG A 19 0.41 -11.25 2.28
C ARG A 19 1.65 -11.17 3.17
N GLY A 20 2.82 -11.07 2.53
CA GLY A 20 4.07 -10.81 3.24
C GLY A 20 3.97 -9.52 4.06
N ASP A 21 4.22 -9.63 5.36
CA ASP A 21 4.21 -8.48 6.25
C ASP A 21 5.43 -7.60 6.00
N ARG A 22 5.19 -6.44 5.38
CA ARG A 22 6.25 -5.47 5.10
C ARG A 22 6.83 -4.85 6.37
N PHE A 23 6.01 -4.64 7.40
CA PHE A 23 6.47 -4.01 8.64
C PHE A 23 7.20 -4.96 9.58
N ALA A 24 7.13 -6.27 9.32
CA ALA A 24 8.01 -7.26 9.95
C ALA A 24 9.47 -7.14 9.47
N GLN A 25 9.73 -6.47 8.35
CA GLN A 25 11.08 -6.19 7.88
C GLN A 25 11.60 -4.90 8.51
N GLU A 26 12.64 -5.02 9.34
CA GLU A 26 13.19 -3.90 10.09
C GLU A 26 13.55 -2.70 9.21
N TRP A 27 14.20 -2.95 8.06
CA TRP A 27 14.60 -1.89 7.13
C TRP A 27 13.40 -1.07 6.60
N ILE A 28 12.24 -1.70 6.38
CA ILE A 28 11.02 -1.01 5.91
C ILE A 28 10.46 -0.14 7.04
N SER A 29 10.37 -0.69 8.25
CA SER A 29 9.90 0.03 9.42
C SER A 29 10.79 1.23 9.75
N THR A 30 12.10 1.06 9.64
CA THR A 30 13.09 2.15 9.79
C THR A 30 12.95 3.20 8.69
N LEU A 31 12.80 2.78 7.43
CA LEU A 31 12.59 3.69 6.31
C LEU A 31 11.33 4.54 6.50
N VAL A 32 10.20 3.93 6.88
CA VAL A 32 8.95 4.65 7.10
C VAL A 32 9.07 5.66 8.23
N ARG A 33 9.76 5.33 9.33
CA ARG A 33 10.02 6.29 10.42
C ARG A 33 10.88 7.47 9.96
N ARG A 34 11.92 7.21 9.15
CA ARG A 34 12.78 8.26 8.57
C ARG A 34 11.99 9.16 7.64
N LEU A 35 11.18 8.58 6.73
CA LEU A 35 10.32 9.34 5.82
C LEU A 35 9.27 10.15 6.57
N HIS A 36 8.71 9.59 7.66
CA HIS A 36 7.75 10.31 8.50
C HIS A 36 8.36 11.54 9.19
N ALA A 37 9.66 11.51 9.52
CA ALA A 37 10.38 12.66 10.07
C ALA A 37 10.84 13.65 8.98
N LEU A 38 10.93 13.22 7.72
CA LEU A 38 11.42 14.03 6.61
C LEU A 38 10.46 15.18 6.27
N ARG A 39 10.97 16.41 6.28
CA ARG A 39 10.27 17.62 5.82
C ARG A 39 11.13 18.32 4.78
N THR A 40 10.82 18.11 3.50
CA THR A 40 11.44 18.83 2.39
C THR A 40 10.39 19.23 1.36
N PRO A 41 10.58 20.33 0.61
CA PRO A 41 9.60 20.79 -0.39
C PRO A 41 9.28 19.73 -1.45
N GLY A 42 10.29 19.01 -1.95
CA GLY A 42 10.10 18.00 -3.00
C GLY A 42 9.59 16.65 -2.52
N CYS A 43 9.78 16.32 -1.24
CA CYS A 43 9.36 15.03 -0.66
C CYS A 43 9.20 15.11 0.86
N SER A 44 7.99 14.87 1.35
CA SER A 44 7.70 14.81 2.78
C SER A 44 6.82 13.62 3.11
N GLY A 45 7.09 12.96 4.24
CA GLY A 45 6.17 11.94 4.75
C GLY A 45 4.91 12.58 5.34
N VAL A 46 3.76 12.01 5.02
CA VAL A 46 2.45 12.45 5.51
C VAL A 46 1.80 11.31 6.27
N LEU A 47 1.36 11.60 7.50
CA LEU A 47 0.53 10.71 8.31
C LEU A 47 -0.83 11.39 8.49
N SER A 48 -1.87 10.80 7.90
CA SER A 48 -3.25 11.25 8.06
C SER A 48 -3.96 10.31 9.02
N VAL A 49 -4.71 10.83 9.98
CA VAL A 49 -5.38 10.03 11.02
C VAL A 49 -6.80 10.53 11.20
N LEU A 50 -7.76 9.59 11.15
CA LEU A 50 -9.15 9.83 11.45
C LEU A 50 -9.42 9.38 12.88
N TYR A 51 -10.04 10.26 13.66
CA TYR A 51 -10.38 10.02 15.06
C TYR A 51 -11.89 10.01 15.28
N VAL A 52 -12.31 9.27 16.32
CA VAL A 52 -13.60 9.44 16.99
C VAL A 52 -13.27 9.83 18.43
N ALA A 53 -13.64 11.05 18.81
CA ALA A 53 -13.08 11.71 19.99
C ALA A 53 -11.53 11.61 19.97
N ASP A 54 -10.92 11.03 21.00
CA ASP A 54 -9.46 10.88 21.10
C ASP A 54 -8.94 9.52 20.58
N ARG A 55 -9.82 8.66 20.04
CA ARG A 55 -9.43 7.32 19.56
C ARG A 55 -9.18 7.33 18.04
N PRO A 56 -7.98 6.93 17.57
CA PRO A 56 -7.75 6.76 16.14
C PRO A 56 -8.55 5.56 15.63
N ILE A 57 -9.26 5.73 14.52
CA ILE A 57 -10.08 4.68 13.89
C ILE A 57 -9.64 4.33 12.47
N ALA A 58 -8.96 5.25 11.78
CA ALA A 58 -8.26 4.98 10.53
C ALA A 58 -7.00 5.83 10.42
N ALA A 59 -6.03 5.32 9.68
CA ALA A 59 -4.81 6.05 9.41
C ALA A 59 -4.28 5.73 8.02
N HIS A 60 -3.52 6.67 7.49
CA HIS A 60 -2.81 6.55 6.23
C HIS A 60 -1.40 7.09 6.40
N PHE A 61 -0.42 6.37 5.85
CA PHE A 61 0.91 6.91 5.63
C PHE A 61 1.25 6.91 4.14
N GLY A 62 1.83 8.00 3.68
CA GLY A 62 2.26 8.19 2.30
C GLY A 62 3.35 9.25 2.18
N LEU A 63 3.74 9.51 0.93
CA LEU A 63 4.65 10.60 0.60
C LEU A 63 3.91 11.67 -0.17
N ARG A 64 4.30 12.93 0.03
CA ARG A 64 3.86 14.03 -0.81
C ARG A 64 5.02 14.77 -1.45
N SER A 65 4.80 15.24 -2.67
CA SER A 65 5.48 16.40 -3.23
C SER A 65 4.61 17.65 -3.02
N GLU A 66 4.94 18.73 -3.70
CA GLU A 66 4.11 19.92 -3.78
C GLU A 66 2.73 19.64 -4.40
N THR A 67 2.67 18.77 -5.41
CA THR A 67 1.46 18.58 -6.25
C THR A 67 0.85 17.18 -6.19
N VAL A 68 1.54 16.20 -5.56
CA VAL A 68 1.09 14.80 -5.53
C VAL A 68 1.16 14.24 -4.11
N LEU A 69 0.10 13.55 -3.68
CA LEU A 69 0.08 12.70 -2.49
C LEU A 69 0.00 11.21 -2.90
N SER A 70 1.10 10.49 -2.71
CA SER A 70 1.18 9.05 -3.00
C SER A 70 0.69 8.21 -1.82
N CYS A 71 -0.38 7.46 -2.04
CA CYS A 71 -1.11 6.76 -0.99
C CYS A 71 -0.59 5.34 -0.74
N TRP A 72 0.37 5.19 0.18
CA TRP A 72 1.06 3.90 0.37
C TRP A 72 0.36 2.92 1.31
N PHE A 73 0.08 3.33 2.56
CA PHE A 73 -0.39 2.42 3.60
C PHE A 73 -1.68 2.91 4.25
N PRO A 74 -2.85 2.70 3.64
CA PRO A 74 -4.12 2.87 4.33
C PRO A 74 -4.38 1.69 5.27
N ALA A 75 -4.82 1.97 6.49
CA ALA A 75 -5.23 0.98 7.48
C ALA A 75 -6.33 1.55 8.39
N TYR A 76 -7.11 0.68 9.02
CA TYR A 76 -8.15 1.09 9.96
C TYR A 76 -8.34 0.05 11.07
N ASP A 77 -8.96 0.49 12.16
CA ASP A 77 -9.37 -0.38 13.26
C ASP A 77 -10.54 -1.28 12.80
N PRO A 78 -10.36 -2.62 12.75
CA PRO A 78 -11.42 -3.54 12.36
C PRO A 78 -12.71 -3.41 13.18
N ALA A 79 -12.64 -2.92 14.43
CA ALA A 79 -13.82 -2.69 15.26
C ALA A 79 -14.79 -1.65 14.66
N PHE A 80 -14.29 -0.75 13.80
CA PHE A 80 -15.08 0.29 13.13
C PHE A 80 -15.36 -0.04 11.66
N ALA A 81 -15.07 -1.26 11.19
CA ALA A 81 -15.16 -1.62 9.77
C ALA A 81 -16.53 -1.31 9.15
N THR A 82 -17.62 -1.52 9.89
CA THR A 82 -19.01 -1.25 9.46
C THR A 82 -19.23 0.21 9.02
N TYR A 83 -18.45 1.16 9.54
CA TYR A 83 -18.58 2.58 9.24
C TYR A 83 -17.69 3.04 8.07
N SER A 84 -17.04 2.10 7.37
CA SER A 84 -16.13 2.41 6.25
C SER A 84 -15.07 3.49 6.56
N PRO A 85 -14.38 3.44 7.71
CA PRO A 85 -13.52 4.54 8.16
C PRO A 85 -12.34 4.78 7.21
N GLY A 86 -11.92 3.75 6.46
CA GLY A 86 -10.93 3.89 5.41
C GLY A 86 -11.40 4.77 4.24
N LEU A 87 -12.66 4.65 3.81
CA LEU A 87 -13.22 5.50 2.76
C LEU A 87 -13.38 6.94 3.24
N VAL A 88 -13.93 7.12 4.46
CA VAL A 88 -14.06 8.44 5.10
C VAL A 88 -12.71 9.14 5.18
N LEU A 89 -11.66 8.42 5.62
CA LEU A 89 -10.31 8.96 5.67
C LEU A 89 -9.81 9.43 4.30
N HIS A 90 -10.03 8.67 3.22
CA HIS A 90 -9.58 9.08 1.88
C HIS A 90 -10.31 10.32 1.38
N LEU A 91 -11.61 10.46 1.66
CA LEU A 91 -12.36 11.68 1.31
C LEU A 91 -11.79 12.90 2.05
N ARG A 92 -11.53 12.78 3.36
CA ARG A 92 -10.89 13.85 4.14
C ARG A 92 -9.47 14.15 3.67
N MET A 93 -8.73 13.14 3.25
CA MET A 93 -7.42 13.33 2.64
C MET A 93 -7.50 14.09 1.31
N ALA A 94 -8.50 13.83 0.47
CA ALA A 94 -8.70 14.54 -0.79
C ALA A 94 -9.03 16.02 -0.55
N GLU A 95 -9.93 16.31 0.38
CA GLU A 95 -10.26 17.69 0.80
C GLU A 95 -9.02 18.42 1.33
N ALA A 96 -8.28 17.81 2.26
CA ALA A 96 -7.09 18.40 2.84
C ALA A 96 -5.96 18.59 1.83
N ALA A 97 -5.79 17.66 0.89
CA ALA A 97 -4.81 17.77 -0.18
C ALA A 97 -5.15 18.92 -1.12
N ALA A 98 -6.41 19.05 -1.56
CA ALA A 98 -6.86 20.15 -2.40
C ALA A 98 -6.64 21.51 -1.72
N ALA A 99 -6.98 21.63 -0.43
CA ALA A 99 -6.71 22.84 0.36
C ALA A 99 -5.21 23.16 0.48
N ALA A 100 -4.34 22.15 0.40
CA ALA A 100 -2.89 22.29 0.42
C ALA A 100 -2.28 22.48 -0.99
N GLY A 101 -3.09 22.65 -2.04
CA GLY A 101 -2.60 22.83 -3.42
C GLY A 101 -2.15 21.54 -4.11
N ILE A 102 -2.38 20.37 -3.51
CA ILE A 102 -2.04 19.08 -4.09
C ILE A 102 -3.11 18.70 -5.11
N ALA A 103 -2.70 18.56 -6.37
CA ALA A 103 -3.58 18.29 -7.50
C ALA A 103 -3.91 16.80 -7.69
N LEU A 104 -3.08 15.89 -7.17
CA LEU A 104 -3.24 14.45 -7.41
C LEU A 104 -3.10 13.61 -6.14
N LEU A 105 -4.10 12.78 -5.87
CA LEU A 105 -3.97 11.64 -4.95
C LEU A 105 -3.69 10.38 -5.77
N ASP A 106 -2.45 9.89 -5.71
CA ASP A 106 -2.08 8.63 -6.34
C ASP A 106 -2.43 7.45 -5.42
N LEU A 107 -3.53 6.76 -5.73
CA LEU A 107 -3.99 5.57 -5.00
C LEU A 107 -3.13 4.32 -5.24
N GLY A 108 -2.10 4.43 -6.08
CA GLY A 108 -1.14 3.39 -6.41
C GLY A 108 -1.74 2.25 -7.23
N ARG A 109 -0.86 1.32 -7.62
CA ARG A 109 -1.21 0.18 -8.48
C ARG A 109 -2.19 -0.80 -7.82
N GLY A 110 -3.05 -1.39 -8.65
CA GLY A 110 -3.84 -2.59 -8.32
C GLY A 110 -5.31 -2.30 -8.06
N ALA A 111 -6.16 -3.21 -8.54
CA ALA A 111 -7.60 -3.11 -8.44
C ALA A 111 -8.09 -3.27 -6.99
N ALA A 112 -9.00 -2.40 -6.60
CA ALA A 112 -9.75 -2.48 -5.35
C ALA A 112 -11.00 -1.61 -5.51
N GLU A 113 -12.16 -2.13 -5.10
CA GLU A 113 -13.46 -1.45 -5.27
C GLU A 113 -13.45 -0.01 -4.73
N TYR A 114 -12.78 0.22 -3.59
CA TYR A 114 -12.66 1.57 -3.01
C TYR A 114 -11.90 2.56 -3.90
N LYS A 115 -10.95 2.07 -4.73
CA LYS A 115 -10.24 2.92 -5.69
C LYS A 115 -11.13 3.24 -6.87
N ASP A 116 -11.93 2.27 -7.31
CA ASP A 116 -12.88 2.48 -8.41
C ASP A 116 -13.96 3.48 -8.03
N SER A 117 -14.39 3.51 -6.76
CA SER A 117 -15.34 4.52 -6.25
C SER A 117 -14.73 5.90 -6.04
N LEU A 118 -13.41 6.01 -5.85
CA LEU A 118 -12.75 7.29 -5.51
C LEU A 118 -11.97 7.91 -6.69
N LYS A 119 -11.55 7.12 -7.67
CA LYS A 119 -10.70 7.62 -8.77
C LYS A 119 -11.51 8.48 -9.74
N THR A 120 -10.90 9.56 -10.19
CA THR A 120 -11.40 10.40 -11.29
C THR A 120 -10.70 10.11 -12.62
N GLY A 121 -9.68 9.25 -12.60
CA GLY A 121 -8.91 8.86 -13.78
C GLY A 121 -7.96 7.70 -13.48
N GLU A 122 -7.26 7.25 -14.51
CA GLU A 122 -6.28 6.17 -14.43
C GLU A 122 -4.96 6.57 -15.07
N LEU A 123 -3.86 6.02 -14.55
CA LEU A 123 -2.53 6.16 -15.11
C LEU A 123 -1.95 4.78 -15.42
N THR A 124 -1.51 4.59 -16.67
CA THR A 124 -0.81 3.38 -17.07
C THR A 124 0.63 3.44 -16.59
N VAL A 125 1.01 2.50 -15.71
CA VAL A 125 2.38 2.35 -15.23
C VAL A 125 3.02 1.09 -15.82
N TYR A 126 4.24 1.24 -16.34
CA TYR A 126 5.02 0.15 -16.89
C TYR A 126 6.06 -0.33 -15.88
N GLU A 127 6.36 -1.63 -15.90
CA GLU A 127 7.38 -2.26 -15.06
C GLU A 127 8.41 -2.94 -15.96
N GLY A 128 9.69 -2.67 -15.71
CA GLY A 128 10.80 -3.22 -16.47
C GLY A 128 12.14 -3.01 -15.75
N ALA A 129 13.20 -3.57 -16.33
CA ALA A 129 14.57 -3.41 -15.83
C ALA A 129 15.50 -3.12 -17.02
N VAL A 130 16.43 -2.20 -16.82
CA VAL A 130 17.56 -1.96 -17.73
C VAL A 130 18.80 -2.47 -17.04
N VAL A 131 19.51 -3.40 -17.68
CA VAL A 131 20.76 -3.95 -17.14
C VAL A 131 21.86 -3.82 -18.19
N ARG A 132 23.09 -3.66 -17.71
CA ARG A 132 24.26 -3.71 -18.58
C ARG A 132 24.49 -5.14 -19.10
N PRO A 133 24.92 -5.31 -20.36
CA PRO A 133 25.35 -6.61 -20.87
C PRO A 133 26.45 -7.23 -20.00
N GLY A 134 26.43 -8.56 -19.84
CA GLY A 134 27.43 -9.31 -19.08
C GLY A 134 26.84 -10.24 -18.01
N VAL A 135 27.72 -10.99 -17.33
CA VAL A 135 27.34 -12.07 -16.38
C VAL A 135 26.39 -11.57 -15.29
N ARG A 136 26.65 -10.39 -14.71
CA ARG A 136 25.79 -9.81 -13.67
C ARG A 136 24.41 -9.44 -14.19
N GLY A 137 24.33 -8.94 -15.43
CA GLY A 137 23.07 -8.66 -16.11
C GLY A 137 22.29 -9.95 -16.37
N ALA A 138 22.96 -10.99 -16.88
CA ALA A 138 22.34 -12.30 -17.11
C ALA A 138 21.82 -12.94 -15.81
N LEU A 139 22.61 -12.89 -14.73
CA LEU A 139 22.19 -13.38 -13.41
C LEU A 139 21.01 -12.59 -12.84
N HIS A 140 21.00 -11.26 -13.02
CA HIS A 140 19.85 -10.44 -12.62
C HIS A 140 18.58 -10.87 -13.38
N TRP A 141 18.67 -11.02 -14.70
CA TRP A 141 17.58 -11.49 -15.55
C TRP A 141 17.05 -12.86 -15.10
N LEU A 142 17.94 -13.85 -14.95
CA LEU A 142 17.58 -15.20 -14.53
C LEU A 142 16.89 -15.25 -13.16
N ARG A 143 17.30 -14.38 -12.23
CA ARG A 143 16.70 -14.32 -10.89
C ARG A 143 15.37 -13.59 -10.84
N ARG A 144 15.17 -12.58 -11.70
CA ARG A 144 14.00 -11.68 -11.61
C ARG A 144 12.89 -11.99 -12.61
N GLU A 145 13.20 -12.38 -13.85
CA GLU A 145 12.16 -12.57 -14.86
C GLU A 145 11.23 -13.74 -14.61
N PRO A 146 11.71 -14.95 -14.27
CA PRO A 146 10.82 -16.09 -14.10
C PRO A 146 9.66 -15.82 -13.11
N PRO A 147 9.89 -15.31 -11.88
CA PRO A 147 8.79 -15.01 -10.97
C PRO A 147 7.91 -13.85 -11.46
N LEU A 148 8.47 -12.83 -12.12
CA LEU A 148 7.70 -11.73 -12.70
C LEU A 148 6.78 -12.20 -13.83
N ARG A 149 7.27 -13.09 -14.70
CA ARG A 149 6.48 -13.69 -15.79
C ARG A 149 5.36 -14.56 -15.26
N VAL A 150 5.63 -15.41 -14.26
CA VAL A 150 4.59 -16.20 -13.59
C VAL A 150 3.55 -15.28 -12.96
N HIS A 151 3.98 -14.25 -12.23
CA HIS A 151 3.05 -13.28 -11.64
C HIS A 151 2.22 -12.56 -12.69
N ARG A 152 2.81 -12.13 -13.82
CA ARG A 152 2.12 -11.50 -14.95
C ARG A 152 1.12 -12.46 -15.60
N PHE A 153 1.50 -13.71 -15.82
CA PHE A 153 0.66 -14.77 -16.39
C PHE A 153 -0.54 -15.11 -15.51
N VAL A 154 -0.35 -15.12 -14.19
CA VAL A 154 -1.43 -15.32 -13.21
C VAL A 154 -2.35 -14.11 -13.18
N ARG A 155 -1.79 -12.89 -13.15
CA ARG A 155 -2.60 -11.65 -13.14
C ARG A 155 -3.38 -11.43 -14.43
N SER A 156 -2.89 -11.87 -15.58
CA SER A 156 -3.60 -11.74 -16.85
C SER A 156 -4.77 -12.72 -17.00
N ARG A 157 -4.91 -13.70 -16.09
CA ARG A 157 -6.00 -14.68 -16.10
C ARG A 157 -6.86 -14.59 -14.83
N PRO A 158 -8.09 -14.06 -14.91
CA PRO A 158 -8.96 -13.85 -13.74
C PRO A 158 -9.14 -15.11 -12.88
N ALA A 159 -9.35 -16.28 -13.50
CA ALA A 159 -9.52 -17.55 -12.79
C ALA A 159 -8.27 -17.97 -11.98
N LEU A 160 -7.06 -17.76 -12.52
CA LEU A 160 -5.81 -18.08 -11.81
C LEU A 160 -5.54 -17.09 -10.68
N ALA A 161 -5.79 -15.79 -10.91
CA ALA A 161 -5.67 -14.77 -9.88
C ALA A 161 -6.62 -15.03 -8.70
N ALA A 162 -7.87 -15.43 -8.99
CA ALA A 162 -8.85 -15.80 -7.98
C ALA A 162 -8.40 -17.03 -7.16
N ARG A 163 -7.95 -18.09 -7.83
CA ARG A 163 -7.41 -19.30 -7.18
C ARG A 163 -6.18 -18.99 -6.32
N GLY A 164 -5.25 -18.19 -6.83
CA GLY A 164 -4.07 -17.75 -6.07
C GLY A 164 -4.44 -16.98 -4.80
N ARG A 165 -5.43 -16.08 -4.89
CA ARG A 165 -5.95 -15.34 -3.72
C ARG A 165 -6.63 -16.27 -2.71
N ALA A 166 -7.41 -17.25 -3.18
CA ALA A 166 -8.04 -18.25 -2.32
C ALA A 166 -7.00 -19.11 -1.59
N ALA A 167 -5.95 -19.56 -2.28
CA ALA A 167 -4.85 -20.32 -1.69
C ALA A 167 -4.10 -19.51 -0.62
N LEU A 168 -3.76 -18.24 -0.90
CA LEU A 168 -3.13 -17.34 0.08
C LEU A 168 -4.01 -17.15 1.33
N ASN A 169 -5.31 -16.93 1.14
CA ASN A 169 -6.26 -16.80 2.24
C ASN A 169 -6.42 -18.11 3.04
N GLY A 170 -6.30 -19.27 2.39
CA GLY A 170 -6.30 -20.58 3.04
C GLY A 170 -5.06 -20.79 3.91
N VAL A 171 -3.87 -20.53 3.37
CA VAL A 171 -2.60 -20.59 4.12
C VAL A 171 -2.59 -19.63 5.31
N ALA A 172 -3.13 -18.42 5.13
CA ALA A 172 -3.27 -17.45 6.22
C ALA A 172 -4.13 -17.99 7.38
N ARG A 173 -5.26 -18.64 7.06
CA ARG A 173 -6.15 -19.27 8.06
C ARG A 173 -5.46 -20.39 8.83
N LEU A 174 -4.63 -21.19 8.15
CA LEU A 174 -3.86 -22.27 8.79
C LEU A 174 -2.76 -21.73 9.71
N ARG A 175 -2.09 -20.64 9.33
CA ARG A 175 -1.05 -20.00 10.16
C ARG A 175 -1.60 -19.24 11.36
N GLY A 176 -2.82 -18.71 11.28
CA GLY A 176 -3.47 -18.01 12.40
C GLY A 176 -4.16 -18.92 13.43
N ARG A 177 -4.15 -20.25 13.22
CA ARG A 177 -4.66 -21.26 14.17
C ARG A 177 -3.57 -21.89 15.05
N ARG A 178 -2.32 -21.46 14.88
CA ARG A 178 -1.19 -21.76 15.78
C ARG A 178 -0.86 -20.50 16.56
#